data_AF-A0A933Q8J2-F1
#
_entry.id   AF-A0A933Q8J2-F1
#
_cell.length_a   1.000
_cell.length_b   1.000
_cell.length_c   1.000
_cell.angle_alpha   90.00
_cell.angle_beta   90.00
_cell.angle_gamma   90.00
#
_symmetry.space_group_name_H-M   'P 1'
#
loop_
_entity.id
_entity.type
_entity.pdbx_description
1 polymer ?
#
loop_
_entity_poly.entity_id
_entity_poly.type
_entity_poly.pdbx_seq_one_letter_code
_entity_poly.pdbx_strand_id
1 'polypeptide(L)'
;IIKAFVVLKEGVKRQLHLEGGPTSSAEALTLSGEGRMDSFQVKESEKLKQELSLFVKKHLAGHAYPREIEFIDKLPKTRSGKIMRRILKAKELGLPIGDTSTLEEY
;
A
#
# COMPACT_ATOMS: atom_id res chain seq x y z
N ILE A 1 -3.99 -9.72 -19.59
CA ILE A 1 -4.08 -8.34 -19.03
C ILE A 1 -3.19 -8.32 -17.79
N ILE A 2 -2.33 -7.32 -17.62
CA ILE A 2 -1.50 -7.18 -16.40
C ILE A 2 -2.30 -6.33 -15.42
N LYS A 3 -2.84 -6.97 -14.38
CA LYS A 3 -3.56 -6.30 -13.30
C LYS A 3 -2.78 -6.42 -12.00
N ALA A 4 -2.70 -5.34 -11.24
CA ALA A 4 -2.08 -5.31 -9.94
C ALA A 4 -3.16 -5.30 -8.83
N PHE A 5 -2.94 -6.11 -7.80
CA PHE A 5 -3.72 -6.08 -6.56
C PHE A 5 -2.92 -5.35 -5.50
N VAL A 6 -3.51 -4.32 -4.91
CA VAL A 6 -2.86 -3.45 -3.93
C VAL A 6 -3.64 -3.52 -2.62
N VAL A 7 -2.93 -3.80 -1.53
CA VAL A 7 -3.48 -3.68 -0.17
C VAL A 7 -2.99 -2.38 0.42
N LEU A 8 -3.92 -1.51 0.81
CA LEU A 8 -3.60 -0.30 1.56
C LEU A 8 -3.46 -0.70 3.04
N LYS A 9 -2.25 -0.61 3.57
CA LYS A 9 -2.03 -0.73 5.02
C LYS A 9 -2.16 0.65 5.65
N GLU A 10 -2.95 0.74 6.71
CA GLU A 10 -2.98 1.93 7.54
C GLU A 10 -1.61 2.14 8.21
N GLY A 11 -1.08 3.37 8.14
CA GLY A 11 0.01 3.84 8.99
C GLY A 11 1.43 3.42 8.62
N VAL A 12 1.99 4.04 7.57
CA VAL A 12 3.46 4.23 7.55
C VAL A 12 3.75 5.48 8.38
N LYS A 13 4.26 5.28 9.60
CA LYS A 13 4.79 6.38 10.43
C LYS A 13 5.93 7.04 9.65
N ARG A 14 5.68 8.17 9.00
CA ARG A 14 6.75 9.03 8.50
C ARG A 14 7.36 9.73 9.70
N GLN A 15 8.46 9.19 10.20
CA GLN A 15 9.34 9.91 11.11
C GLN A 15 9.95 11.06 10.30
N LEU A 16 9.37 12.26 10.43
CA LEU A 16 10.00 13.48 9.94
C LEU A 16 11.21 13.74 10.85
N HIS A 17 12.37 13.22 10.47
CA HIS A 17 13.64 13.70 11.01
C HIS A 17 13.92 15.03 10.32
N LEU A 18 13.50 16.12 10.96
CA LEU A 18 13.96 17.46 10.60
C LEU A 18 15.34 17.60 11.25
N GLU A 19 16.41 17.31 10.51
CA GLU A 19 17.74 17.82 10.87
C GLU A 19 17.73 19.33 10.59
N GLY A 20 17.27 20.08 11.58
CA GLY A 20 17.41 21.53 11.62
C GLY A 20 18.88 21.87 11.91
N GLY A 21 19.53 22.52 10.95
CA GLY A 21 20.74 23.29 11.23
C GLY A 21 20.46 24.43 12.23
N PRO A 22 21.49 24.93 12.93
CA PRO A 22 21.29 25.87 14.02
C PRO A 22 20.89 27.23 13.45
N THR A 23 19.63 27.61 13.60
CA THR A 23 19.23 29.01 13.42
C THR A 23 18.94 29.60 14.78
N SER A 24 19.79 30.56 15.10
CA SER A 24 19.83 31.44 16.25
C SER A 24 18.46 31.98 16.67
N SER A 25 18.38 32.26 17.99
CA SER A 25 17.54 33.24 18.67
C SER A 25 16.03 32.95 18.80
N ALA A 26 15.68 32.63 20.05
CA ALA A 26 14.52 33.12 20.79
C ALA A 26 13.14 32.86 20.19
N GLU A 27 12.56 31.69 20.54
CA GLU A 27 11.12 31.53 20.83
C GLU A 27 10.93 30.17 21.52
N ALA A 28 11.40 30.10 22.77
CA ALA A 28 11.03 29.02 23.67
C ALA A 28 9.68 29.35 24.32
N LEU A 29 8.82 28.33 24.43
CA LEU A 29 7.67 28.21 25.34
C LEU A 29 6.30 28.70 24.84
N THR A 30 5.60 27.80 24.13
CA THR A 30 4.26 27.37 24.54
C THR A 30 4.01 25.93 24.06
N LEU A 31 4.63 24.97 24.76
CA LEU A 31 4.35 23.53 24.60
C LEU A 31 3.10 23.19 25.41
N SER A 32 1.93 23.43 24.82
CA SER A 32 0.65 22.87 25.26
C SER A 32 -0.17 22.56 24.01
N GLY A 33 0.22 21.47 23.36
CA GLY A 33 -0.50 20.90 22.24
C GLY A 33 -0.07 19.45 22.19
N GLU A 34 -0.88 18.58 22.78
CA GLU A 34 -0.81 17.14 22.54
C GLU A 34 -0.67 16.94 21.04
N GLY A 35 0.50 16.47 20.60
CA GLY A 35 0.76 16.17 19.20
C GLY A 35 -0.18 15.05 18.78
N ARG A 36 -1.36 15.44 18.28
CA ARG A 36 -2.30 14.54 17.62
C ARG A 36 -1.52 13.92 16.48
N MET A 37 -1.13 12.66 16.67
CA MET A 37 -0.59 11.82 15.62
C MET A 37 -1.75 11.61 14.64
N ASP A 38 -1.91 12.51 13.68
CA ASP A 38 -2.90 12.34 12.63
C ASP A 38 -2.51 11.09 11.84
N SER A 39 -3.26 10.03 12.08
CA SER A 39 -3.24 8.81 11.31
C SER A 39 -3.50 9.18 9.86
N PHE A 40 -2.45 9.18 9.02
CA PHE A 40 -2.59 9.35 7.59
C PHE A 40 -3.32 8.13 7.02
N GLN A 41 -4.64 8.26 6.86
CA GLN A 41 -5.47 7.24 6.22
C GLN A 41 -5.30 7.37 4.71
N VAL A 42 -4.58 6.43 4.11
CA VAL A 42 -4.45 6.34 2.65
C VAL A 42 -5.73 5.70 2.12
N LYS A 43 -6.57 6.50 1.45
CA LYS A 43 -7.80 6.03 0.80
C LYS A 43 -7.54 5.74 -0.68
N GLU A 44 -8.27 4.78 -1.23
CA GLU A 44 -8.28 4.54 -2.66
C GLU A 44 -8.74 5.80 -3.41
N SER A 45 -7.95 6.25 -4.38
CA SER A 45 -8.27 7.39 -5.22
C SER A 45 -7.68 7.20 -6.60
N GLU A 46 -8.27 7.85 -7.61
CA GLU A 46 -7.74 7.83 -8.98
C GLU A 46 -6.32 8.38 -9.04
N LYS A 47 -6.04 9.43 -8.26
CA LYS A 47 -4.70 10.01 -8.11
C LYS A 47 -3.70 8.96 -7.61
N LEU A 48 -4.06 8.18 -6.59
CA LEU A 48 -3.20 7.12 -6.07
C LEU A 48 -2.96 6.00 -7.09
N LYS A 49 -3.98 5.62 -7.87
CA LYS A 49 -3.82 4.65 -8.97
C LYS A 49 -2.80 5.14 -10.00
N GLN A 50 -2.89 6.41 -10.40
CA GLN A 50 -1.95 7.02 -11.34
C GLN A 50 -0.54 7.08 -10.78
N GLU A 51 -0.37 7.50 -9.52
CA GLU A 51 0.92 7.54 -8.82
C GLU A 51 1.58 6.16 -8.77
N LEU A 52 0.83 5.11 -8.39
CA LEU A 52 1.33 3.73 -8.34
C LEU A 52 1.73 3.22 -9.72
N SER A 53 0.92 3.51 -10.73
CA SER A 53 1.20 3.09 -12.11
C SER A 53 2.48 3.76 -12.65
N LEU A 54 2.64 5.06 -12.41
CA LEU A 54 3.85 5.81 -12.76
C LEU A 54 5.07 5.32 -11.97
N PHE A 55 4.91 5.00 -10.68
CA PHE A 55 5.97 4.43 -9.86
C PHE A 55 6.47 3.11 -10.45
N VAL A 56 5.56 2.20 -10.81
CA VAL A 56 5.94 0.93 -11.45
C VAL A 56 6.61 1.18 -12.80
N LYS A 57 6.11 2.12 -13.61
CA LYS A 57 6.75 2.50 -14.88
C LYS A 57 8.18 3.02 -14.72
N LYS A 58 8.44 3.77 -13.64
CA LYS A 58 9.73 4.40 -13.36
C LYS A 58 10.74 3.43 -12.75
N HIS A 59 10.29 2.52 -11.89
CA HIS A 59 11.15 1.65 -11.10
C HIS A 59 11.24 0.20 -11.61
N LEU A 60 10.29 -0.24 -12.44
CA LEU A 60 10.26 -1.58 -13.03
C LEU A 60 10.27 -1.50 -14.56
N ALA A 61 10.60 -2.61 -15.22
CA ALA A 61 10.58 -2.70 -16.66
C ALA A 61 9.17 -2.50 -17.24
N GLY A 62 9.06 -1.92 -18.44
CA GLY A 62 7.78 -1.52 -19.04
C GLY A 62 6.73 -2.64 -19.19
N HIS A 63 7.15 -3.91 -19.22
CA HIS A 63 6.25 -5.08 -19.21
C HIS A 63 5.61 -5.37 -17.85
N ALA A 64 6.08 -4.74 -16.77
CA ALA A 64 5.49 -4.83 -15.44
C ALA A 64 4.42 -3.74 -15.20
N TYR A 65 4.23 -2.84 -16.17
CA TYR A 65 3.25 -1.76 -16.07
C TYR A 65 1.82 -2.33 -15.96
N PRO A 66 1.13 -2.12 -14.82
CA PRO A 66 -0.22 -2.60 -14.63
C PRO A 66 -1.19 -1.75 -15.46
N ARG A 67 -2.00 -2.40 -16.28
CA ARG A 67 -3.08 -1.76 -17.03
C ARG A 67 -4.28 -1.44 -16.13
N GLU A 68 -4.48 -2.28 -15.11
CA GLU A 68 -5.56 -2.16 -14.14
C GLU A 68 -5.00 -2.33 -12.73
N ILE A 69 -5.52 -1.55 -11.77
CA ILE A 69 -5.17 -1.61 -10.36
C ILE A 69 -6.47 -1.80 -9.57
N GLU A 70 -6.55 -2.91 -8.84
CA GLU A 70 -7.65 -3.20 -7.90
C GLU A 70 -7.11 -3.09 -6.47
N PHE A 71 -7.80 -2.30 -5.65
CA PHE A 71 -7.54 -2.26 -4.23
C PHE A 71 -8.38 -3.34 -3.55
N ILE A 72 -7.73 -4.11 -2.66
CA ILE A 72 -8.37 -5.16 -1.88
C ILE A 72 -7.94 -5.01 -0.43
N ASP A 73 -8.80 -5.42 0.50
CA ASP A 73 -8.51 -5.29 1.93
C ASP A 73 -7.36 -6.19 2.36
N LYS A 74 -7.32 -7.42 1.82
CA LYS A 74 -6.26 -8.40 2.11
C LYS A 74 -5.97 -9.27 0.89
N LEU A 75 -4.71 -9.70 0.80
CA LEU A 75 -4.27 -10.65 -0.21
C LEU A 75 -4.54 -12.09 0.27
N PRO A 76 -4.99 -13.00 -0.62
CA PRO A 76 -5.10 -14.42 -0.30
C PRO A 76 -3.72 -14.97 0.05
N LYS A 77 -3.59 -15.51 1.26
CA LYS A 77 -2.35 -16.09 1.76
C LYS A 77 -2.58 -17.50 2.27
N THR A 78 -1.54 -18.32 2.20
CA THR A 78 -1.51 -19.60 2.90
C THR A 78 -1.32 -19.36 4.40
N ARG A 79 -1.55 -20.41 5.21
CA ARG A 79 -1.18 -20.47 6.64
C ARG A 79 0.29 -20.17 6.97
N SER A 80 1.14 -20.11 5.95
CA SER A 80 2.56 -19.73 6.08
C SER A 80 2.84 -18.31 5.59
N GLY A 81 1.80 -17.51 5.30
CA GLY A 81 1.89 -16.14 4.83
C GLY A 81 2.24 -15.96 3.35
N LYS A 82 2.38 -17.03 2.57
CA LYS A 82 2.72 -16.94 1.13
C LYS A 82 1.50 -16.52 0.33
N ILE A 83 1.66 -15.56 -0.58
CA ILE A 83 0.57 -15.08 -1.44
C ILE A 83 0.14 -16.19 -2.42
N MET A 84 -1.14 -16.55 -2.41
CA MET A 84 -1.72 -17.54 -3.32
C MET A 84 -2.15 -16.90 -4.64
N ARG A 85 -1.17 -16.59 -5.50
CA ARG A 85 -1.40 -15.92 -6.81
C ARG A 85 -2.40 -16.66 -7.71
N ARG A 86 -2.53 -17.98 -7.56
CA ARG A 86 -3.50 -18.81 -8.31
C ARG A 86 -4.94 -18.36 -8.08
N ILE A 87 -5.29 -17.96 -6.86
CA ILE A 87 -6.64 -17.50 -6.50
C ILE A 87 -6.94 -16.16 -7.15
N LEU A 88 -5.99 -15.24 -7.09
CA LEU A 88 -6.08 -13.95 -7.79
C LEU A 88 -6.27 -14.15 -9.29
N LYS A 89 -5.50 -15.05 -9.91
CA LYS A 89 -5.64 -15.39 -11.32
C LYS A 89 -7.00 -16.02 -11.65
N ALA A 90 -7.52 -16.89 -10.78
CA ALA A 90 -8.82 -17.53 -10.96
C ALA A 90 -9.96 -16.49 -10.89
N LYS A 91 -9.90 -15.56 -9.92
CA LYS A 91 -10.85 -14.44 -9.79
C LYS A 91 -10.89 -13.59 -11.05
N GLU A 92 -9.72 -13.24 -11.60
CA GLU A 92 -9.63 -12.44 -12.83
C GLU A 92 -10.16 -13.14 -14.08
N LEU A 93 -9.98 -14.46 -14.16
CA LEU A 93 -10.39 -15.24 -15.33
C LEU A 93 -11.79 -15.85 -15.18
N GLY A 94 -12.48 -15.62 -14.06
CA GLY A 94 -13.76 -16.29 -13.76
C GLY A 94 -13.65 -17.81 -13.65
N LEU A 95 -12.46 -18.33 -13.33
CA LEU A 95 -12.18 -19.77 -13.25
C LEU A 95 -12.42 -20.29 -11.82
N PRO A 96 -12.67 -21.59 -11.65
CA PRO A 96 -12.81 -22.20 -10.33
C PRO A 96 -11.50 -22.07 -9.55
N ILE A 97 -11.62 -21.60 -8.30
CA ILE A 97 -10.50 -21.35 -7.38
C ILE A 97 -9.85 -22.66 -6.90
N GLY A 98 -10.46 -23.84 -7.15
CA GLY A 98 -9.92 -25.14 -6.76
C GLY A 98 -9.75 -25.29 -5.24
N ASP A 99 -8.79 -26.11 -4.81
CA ASP A 99 -8.58 -26.38 -3.38
C ASP A 99 -8.08 -25.14 -2.62
N THR A 100 -8.72 -24.86 -1.48
CA THR A 100 -8.48 -23.72 -0.57
C THR A 100 -8.19 -24.16 0.87
N SER A 101 -7.95 -25.45 1.12
CA SER A 101 -7.68 -26.03 2.44
C SER A 101 -6.57 -25.35 3.25
N THR A 102 -5.61 -24.71 2.57
CA THR A 102 -4.45 -24.05 3.18
C THR A 102 -4.58 -22.53 3.32
N LEU A 103 -5.74 -21.98 2.96
CA LEU A 103 -6.01 -20.54 2.96
C LEU A 103 -6.21 -20.00 4.39
N GLU A 104 -5.67 -18.82 4.67
CA GLU A 104 -6.09 -17.99 5.81
C GLU A 104 -7.22 -17.05 5.35
N GLU A 105 -8.22 -16.80 6.21
CA GLU A 105 -9.30 -15.86 5.92
C GLU A 105 -8.73 -14.45 5.61
N TYR A 106 -9.04 -13.96 4.41
CA TYR A 106 -8.59 -12.68 3.88
C TYR A 106 -9.78 -11.82 3.45
#